data_AF-A0A443RR11-F1
#
_entry.id   AF-A0A443RR11-F1
#
_cell.length_a   1.000
_cell.length_b   1.000
_cell.length_c   1.000
_cell.angle_alpha   90.00
_cell.angle_beta   90.00
_cell.angle_gamma   90.00
#
_symmetry.space_group_name_H-M   'P 1'
#
loop_
_entity.id
_entity.type
_entity.pdbx_description
1 polymer ?
#
loop_
_entity_poly.entity_id
_entity_poly.type
_entity_poly.pdbx_seq_one_letter_code
_entity_poly.pdbx_strand_id
1 'polypeptide(L)' 'MQKFGNIPVTGVIDNATIGLLRRKRCGLPDLIRSSDEYSHKGTRPKRYALQGLKWKRTNLSWR' A
#
# COMPACT_ATOMS: atom_id res chain seq x y z
N MET A 1 9.92 -1.38 3.19
CA MET A 1 9.32 -0.83 4.43
C MET A 1 10.24 0.22 5.07
N GLN A 2 11.45 -0.12 5.52
CA GLN A 2 12.38 0.86 6.13
C GLN A 2 12.67 2.07 5.23
N LYS A 3 12.99 1.84 3.95
CA LYS A 3 13.12 2.90 2.93
C LYS A 3 11.88 3.78 2.79
N PHE A 4 10.68 3.19 2.88
CA PHE A 4 9.41 3.91 2.73
C PHE A 4 9.10 4.76 3.98
N GLY A 5 9.41 4.23 5.16
CA GLY A 5 9.29 4.93 6.43
C GLY A 5 10.42 5.93 6.71
N ASN A 6 11.28 6.19 5.74
CA ASN A 6 12.44 7.08 5.81
C ASN A 6 13.33 6.82 7.06
N ILE A 7 13.58 5.55 7.36
CA ILE A 7 14.53 5.11 8.39
C ILE A 7 15.71 4.38 7.73
N PRO A 8 16.89 4.32 8.37
CA PRO A 8 18.05 3.61 7.85
C PRO A 8 17.69 2.18 7.44
N VAL A 9 18.14 1.77 6.25
CA VAL A 9 17.87 0.45 5.71
C VAL A 9 18.89 -0.52 6.28
N THR A 10 18.59 -1.06 7.45
CA THR A 10 19.43 -2.01 8.18
C THR A 10 19.10 -3.46 7.82
N GLY A 11 17.89 -3.72 7.32
CA GLY A 11 17.39 -5.08 7.07
C GLY A 11 17.00 -5.85 8.35
N VAL A 12 17.19 -5.26 9.53
CA VAL A 12 16.88 -5.84 10.84
C VAL A 12 15.74 -5.06 11.50
N ILE A 13 14.94 -5.73 12.32
CA ILE A 13 13.87 -5.08 13.10
C ILE A 13 14.49 -4.38 14.32
N ASP A 14 15.02 -3.18 14.10
CA ASP A 14 15.57 -2.32 15.15
C ASP A 14 14.49 -1.49 15.87
N ASN A 15 14.88 -0.81 16.95
CA ASN A 15 13.97 0.04 17.74
C ASN A 15 13.30 1.13 16.89
N ALA A 16 14.00 1.67 15.88
CA ALA A 16 13.45 2.65 14.95
C ALA A 16 12.33 2.03 14.08
N THR A 17 12.54 0.81 13.58
CA THR A 17 11.55 0.02 12.82
C THR A 17 10.35 -0.33 13.68
N ILE A 18 10.53 -0.73 14.94
CA ILE A 18 9.44 -1.00 15.88
C ILE A 18 8.62 0.27 16.14
N GLY A 19 9.30 1.40 16.38
CA GLY A 19 8.68 2.70 16.54
C GLY A 19 7.85 3.10 15.31
N LEU A 20 8.38 2.88 14.11
CA LEU A 20 7.68 3.12 12.85
C LEU A 20 6.41 2.25 12.73
N LEU A 21 6.53 0.95 13.01
CA LEU A 21 5.42 -0.02 12.87
C LEU A 21 4.27 0.23 13.86
N ARG A 22 4.56 0.80 15.03
CA ARG A 22 3.55 1.11 16.06
C ARG A 22 2.72 2.37 15.77
N ARG A 23 3.14 3.22 14.82
CA ARG A 23 2.41 4.46 14.49
C ARG A 23 1.07 4.11 13.84
N LYS A 24 0.01 4.84 14.23
CA LYS A 24 -1.30 4.74 13.57
C LYS A 24 -1.13 5.09 12.09
N ARG A 25 -1.65 4.23 11.20
CA ARG A 25 -1.49 4.31 9.74
C ARG A 25 -2.78 3.96 9.02
N CYS A 26 -2.87 4.32 7.75
CA CYS A 26 -3.95 3.85 6.88
C CYS A 26 -3.80 2.33 6.61
N GLY A 27 -4.92 1.69 6.28
CA GLY A 27 -4.95 0.26 5.91
C GLY A 27 -4.55 -0.03 4.46
N LEU A 28 -4.26 1.01 3.67
CA LEU A 28 -3.80 0.85 2.29
C LEU A 28 -2.33 0.35 2.32
N PRO A 29 -1.98 -0.69 1.53
CA PRO A 29 -0.59 -1.13 1.44
C PRO A 29 0.31 -0.08 0.78
N ASP A 30 1.54 0.02 1.27
CA ASP A 30 2.53 0.99 0.77
C ASP A 30 3.03 0.66 -0.65
N LEU A 31 2.98 -0.62 -1.04
CA LEU A 31 3.34 -1.12 -2.36
C LEU A 31 2.10 -1.70 -3.03
N ILE A 32 1.56 -0.98 -4.01
CA ILE A 32 0.46 -1.44 -4.85
C ILE A 32 1.09 -2.14 -6.06
N ARG A 33 1.13 -3.47 -6.04
CA ARG A 33 1.50 -4.26 -7.22
C ARG A 33 0.32 -4.25 -8.20
N SER A 34 0.58 -4.12 -9.49
CA SER A 34 -0.47 -4.14 -10.53
C SER A 34 -1.28 -5.44 -10.44
N SER A 35 -2.55 -5.40 -10.85
CA SER A 35 -3.45 -6.55 -10.85
C SER A 35 -2.86 -7.77 -11.58
N ASP A 36 -2.05 -7.53 -12.60
CA ASP A 36 -1.43 -8.57 -13.42
C ASP A 36 -0.39 -9.38 -12.64
N GLU A 37 0.28 -8.77 -11.67
CA GLU A 37 1.29 -9.44 -10.85
C GLU A 37 0.67 -10.31 -9.73
N TYR A 38 -0.57 -10.00 -9.32
CA TYR A 38 -1.36 -10.84 -8.40
C TYR A 38 -2.02 -12.04 -9.11
N SER A 39 -2.13 -11.99 -10.45
CA SER A 39 -2.69 -13.08 -11.27
C SER A 39 -1.80 -14.33 -11.31
N HIS A 40 -0.49 -14.17 -11.13
CA HIS A 40 0.47 -15.27 -11.29
C HIS A 40 0.68 -16.20 -10.09
N LYS A 41 0.08 -15.93 -8.91
CA LYS A 41 0.22 -16.80 -7.73
C LYS A 41 -1.02 -16.81 -6.84
N GLY A 42 -2.08 -17.52 -7.24
CA GLY A 42 -3.14 -18.02 -6.35
C GLY A 42 -3.82 -17.01 -5.39
N THR A 43 -3.66 -15.71 -5.62
CA THR A 43 -4.09 -14.68 -4.67
C THR A 43 -5.37 -14.07 -5.20
N ARG A 44 -6.44 -14.07 -4.37
CA ARG A 44 -7.74 -13.53 -4.77
C ARG A 44 -7.58 -12.05 -5.17
N PRO A 45 -8.09 -11.63 -6.34
CA PRO A 45 -8.05 -10.23 -6.74
C PRO A 45 -8.77 -9.37 -5.69
N LYS A 46 -8.17 -8.24 -5.31
CA LYS A 46 -8.75 -7.34 -4.32
C LYS A 46 -10.04 -6.73 -4.89
N ARG A 47 -11.16 -6.95 -4.19
CA ARG A 47 -12.51 -6.53 -4.62
C ARG A 47 -12.66 -5.03 -4.91
N TYR A 48 -11.81 -4.19 -4.30
CA TYR A 48 -11.95 -2.72 -4.35
C TYR A 48 -10.80 -2.01 -5.07
N ALA A 49 -9.80 -2.73 -5.57
CA ALA A 49 -8.70 -2.16 -6.35
C ALA A 49 -9.00 -2.15 -7.86
N LEU A 50 -10.28 -2.10 -8.23
CA LEU A 50 -10.75 -2.16 -9.63
C LEU A 50 -10.69 -0.79 -10.33
N GLN A 51 -10.66 0.30 -9.55
CA GLN A 51 -10.64 1.65 -10.09
C GLN A 51 -9.20 2.07 -10.39
N GLY A 52 -8.96 2.51 -11.63
CA GLY A 52 -7.67 3.10 -12.02
C GLY A 52 -7.36 4.36 -11.20
N LEU A 53 -6.13 4.85 -11.30
CA LEU A 53 -5.63 5.98 -10.51
C LEU A 53 -6.37 7.31 -10.73
N LYS A 54 -7.22 7.41 -11.76
CA LYS A 54 -7.85 8.65 -12.18
C LYS A 54 -9.34 8.46 -12.44
N TRP A 55 -10.14 9.37 -11.91
CA TRP A 55 -11.55 9.51 -12.26
C TRP A 55 -11.70 9.96 -13.72
N LYS A 56 -12.60 9.32 -14.47
CA LYS A 56 -12.87 9.68 -15.88
C LYS A 56 -13.52 11.06 -16.04
N ARG A 57 -14.20 11.54 -14.99
CA ARG A 57 -14.90 12.83 -14.95
C ARG A 57 -14.41 13.62 -13.74
N THR A 58 -14.46 14.94 -13.84
CA THR A 58 -13.98 15.88 -12.81
C THR A 58 -15.07 16.33 -11.85
N ASN A 59 -16.33 16.31 -12.28
CA ASN A 59 -17.45 16.63 -11.40
C ASN A 59 -17.86 15.38 -10.60
N LEU A 60 -17.43 15.32 -9.34
CA LEU A 60 -17.62 14.20 -8.42
C LEU A 60 -18.74 14.52 -7.41
N SER A 61 -19.55 13.52 -7.07
CA SER A 61 -20.55 13.60 -5.98
C SER A 61 -20.31 12.48 -4.95
N TRP A 62 -20.65 12.73 -3.69
CA TRP A 62 -20.53 11.78 -2.58
C TRP A 62 -21.76 11.86 -1.67
N ARG A 63 -22.05 10.79 -0.92
CA ARG A 63 -23.11 10.72 0.09
C ARG A 63 -22.62 9.94 1.31
#